data_AF-A0A350CY41-F1
#
_entry.id   AF-A0A350CY41-F1
#
_cell.length_a   1.000
_cell.length_b   1.000
_cell.length_c   1.000
_cell.angle_alpha   90.00
_cell.angle_beta   90.00
_cell.angle_gamma   90.00
#
_symmetry.space_group_name_H-M   'P 1'
#
loop_
_entity.id
_entity.type
_entity.pdbx_description
1 polymer ?
#
loop_
_entity_poly.entity_id
_entity_poly.type
_entity_poly.pdbx_seq_one_letter_code
_entity_poly.pdbx_strand_id
1 'polypeptide(L)' 'MQCLDDFRLSFKGREFLPLMVGGMGTNISTANLVLAIEKLGGMAHLSDAMLPDVADREIGTHFTK' A
#
# COMPACT_ATOMS: atom_id res chain seq x y z
N MET A 1 22.14 18.76 7.34
CA MET A 1 21.02 18.02 7.95
C MET A 1 20.69 16.87 7.02
N GLN A 2 20.57 15.65 7.53
CA GLN A 2 20.18 14.51 6.71
C GLN A 2 18.66 14.48 6.49
N CYS A 3 18.22 13.99 5.34
CA CYS A 3 16.82 13.84 4.96
C CYS A 3 16.53 12.44 4.40
N LEU A 4 15.25 12.10 4.28
CA LEU A 4 14.83 10.76 3.84
C LEU A 4 15.36 10.38 2.44
N ASP A 5 15.53 11.38 1.57
CA ASP A 5 16.01 11.23 0.20
C ASP A 5 17.50 10.81 0.13
N ASP A 6 18.27 11.07 1.19
CA ASP A 6 19.69 10.66 1.29
C ASP A 6 19.87 9.14 1.43
N PHE A 7 18.77 8.40 1.65
CA PHE A 7 18.75 6.97 1.96
C PHE A 7 17.94 6.16 0.95
N ARG A 8 17.90 6.59 -0.31
CA ARG A 8 17.18 5.89 -1.38
C ARG A 8 17.54 4.41 -1.48
N LEU A 9 16.53 3.61 -1.77
CA LEU A 9 16.66 2.18 -2.04
C LEU A 9 16.56 1.93 -3.55
N SER A 10 17.58 1.30 -4.12
CA SER A 10 17.51 0.73 -5.46
C SER A 10 16.99 -0.70 -5.40
N PHE A 11 15.81 -0.95 -5.97
CA PHE A 11 15.21 -2.28 -6.02
C PHE A 11 14.76 -2.62 -7.44
N LYS A 12 15.35 -3.67 -8.02
CA LYS A 12 15.09 -4.12 -9.40
C LYS A 12 15.15 -2.99 -10.45
N GLY A 13 16.12 -2.09 -10.32
CA GLY A 13 16.34 -0.98 -11.26
C GLY A 13 15.36 0.20 -11.10
N ARG A 14 14.62 0.25 -9.98
CA ARG A 14 13.78 1.40 -9.60
C ARG A 14 14.26 1.98 -8.28
N GLU A 15 14.21 3.30 -8.16
CA GLU A 15 14.57 4.03 -6.96
C GLU A 15 13.33 4.32 -6.12
N PHE A 16 13.41 4.07 -4.82
CA PHE A 16 12.35 4.34 -3.86
C PHE A 16 12.90 5.14 -2.68
N LEU A 17 12.06 5.99 -2.09
CA LEU A 17 12.29 6.40 -0.71
C LEU A 17 12.24 5.15 0.19
N PRO A 18 13.01 5.12 1.30
CA PRO A 18 12.92 4.05 2.29
C PRO A 18 11.65 4.18 3.14
N LEU A 19 10.50 4.27 2.48
CA LEU A 19 9.16 4.37 3.03
C LEU A 19 8.35 3.17 2.53
N MET A 20 8.00 2.27 3.46
CA MET A 20 7.35 1.00 3.13
C MET A 20 6.11 0.77 3.98
N VAL A 21 5.00 0.40 3.35
CA VAL A 21 3.78 -0.07 4.02
C VAL A 21 3.60 -1.56 3.77
N GLY A 22 3.69 -2.34 4.84
CA GLY A 22 3.45 -3.78 4.81
C GLY A 22 1.97 -4.14 4.68
N GLY A 23 1.70 -5.39 4.31
CA GLY A 23 0.35 -5.94 4.39
C GLY A 23 -0.07 -6.15 5.84
N MET A 24 -1.31 -5.78 6.16
CA MET A 24 -1.91 -6.00 7.48
C MET A 24 -3.10 -6.95 7.34
N GLY A 25 -3.36 -7.78 8.36
CA GLY A 25 -4.50 -8.72 8.40
C GLY A 25 -5.89 -8.07 8.55
N THR A 26 -6.01 -6.79 8.17
CA THR A 26 -7.22 -5.98 8.26
C THR A 26 -7.18 -4.91 7.16
N ASN A 27 -8.28 -4.19 6.97
CA ASN A 27 -8.46 -3.19 5.91
C ASN A 27 -7.72 -1.86 6.19
N ILE A 28 -6.41 -1.91 6.45
CA ILE A 28 -5.57 -0.73 6.74
C ILE A 28 -4.64 -0.39 5.56
N SER A 29 -4.05 -1.37 4.90
CA SER A 29 -3.31 -1.14 3.65
C SER A 29 -4.28 -1.13 2.46
N THR A 30 -5.14 -0.12 2.47
CA THR A 30 -6.20 0.14 1.46
C THR A 30 -5.62 0.70 0.15
N ALA A 31 -6.43 0.69 -0.91
CA ALA A 31 -6.06 1.29 -2.20
C ALA A 31 -5.66 2.76 -2.06
N ASN A 32 -6.38 3.52 -1.24
CA ASN A 32 -6.10 4.92 -0.99
C ASN A 32 -4.73 5.13 -0.31
N LEU A 33 -4.39 4.30 0.67
CA LEU A 33 -3.08 4.38 1.34
C LEU A 33 -1.95 4.00 0.38
N VAL A 34 -2.14 2.94 -0.41
CA VAL A 34 -1.15 2.50 -1.41
C VAL A 34 -0.86 3.62 -2.42
N LEU A 35 -1.90 4.28 -2.94
CA LEU A 35 -1.76 5.41 -3.86
C LEU A 35 -1.09 6.62 -3.21
N ALA A 36 -1.32 6.87 -1.92
CA ALA A 36 -0.66 7.96 -1.20
C ALA A 36 0.85 7.70 -1.05
N ILE A 37 1.24 6.46 -0.73
CA ILE A 37 2.65 6.08 -0.59
C ILE A 37 3.37 6.09 -1.93
N GLU A 38 2.73 5.62 -3.00
CA GLU A 38 3.28 5.64 -4.35
C GLU A 38 3.59 7.08 -4.81
N LYS A 39 2.67 8.03 -4.57
CA LYS A 39 2.88 9.46 -4.86
C LYS A 39 4.05 10.09 -4.11
N LEU A 40 4.42 9.53 -2.95
CA LEU A 40 5.59 9.94 -2.18
C LEU A 40 6.88 9.26 -2.68
N GLY A 41 6.80 8.33 -3.64
CA GLY A 41 7.94 7.54 -4.11
C GLY A 41 8.31 6.37 -3.18
N GLY A 42 7.41 5.97 -2.29
CA GLY A 42 7.57 4.79 -1.44
C GLY A 42 7.01 3.51 -2.06
N MET A 43 7.03 2.42 -1.30
CA MET A 43 6.48 1.12 -1.67
C MET A 43 5.36 0.71 -0.71
N ALA A 44 4.29 0.10 -1.20
CA ALA A 44 3.20 -0.37 -0.36
C ALA A 44 2.60 -1.69 -0.87
N HIS A 45 2.15 -2.52 0.06
CA HIS A 45 1.43 -3.76 -0.22
C HIS A 45 -0.07 -3.57 0.05
N LEU A 46 -0.89 -3.66 -1.00
CA LEU A 46 -2.36 -3.68 -0.87
C LEU A 46 -2.77 -4.99 -0.18
N SER A 47 -3.45 -4.92 0.97
CA SER A 47 -3.88 -6.14 1.66
C SER A 47 -5.05 -6.80 0.94
N ASP A 48 -5.02 -8.12 0.88
CA ASP A 48 -6.13 -9.00 0.52
C ASP A 48 -6.94 -9.45 1.74
N ALA A 49 -6.51 -9.09 2.96
CA ALA A 49 -7.29 -9.32 4.15
C ALA A 49 -8.60 -8.54 4.05
N MET A 50 -9.71 -9.19 4.42
CA MET A 50 -11.06 -8.65 4.25
C MET A 50 -11.46 -8.40 2.78
N LEU A 51 -10.76 -8.97 1.78
CA LEU A 51 -11.11 -8.77 0.36
C LEU A 51 -12.59 -9.01 0.04
N PRO A 52 -13.27 -10.05 0.58
CA PRO A 52 -14.71 -10.20 0.40
C PRO A 52 -15.55 -9.02 0.94
N ASP A 53 -15.27 -8.54 2.15
CA ASP A 53 -15.97 -7.39 2.77
C ASP A 53 -15.69 -6.09 2.01
N VAL A 54 -14.44 -5.90 1.59
CA VAL A 54 -14.01 -4.73 0.81
C VAL A 54 -14.66 -4.75 -0.57
N ALA A 55 -14.69 -5.89 -1.26
CA ALA A 55 -15.35 -6.01 -2.55
C ALA A 55 -16.85 -5.73 -2.45
N ASP A 56 -17.50 -6.23 -1.39
CA ASP A 56 -18.93 -6.00 -1.17
C ASP A 56 -19.23 -4.51 -0.96
N ARG A 57 -18.33 -3.77 -0.29
CA ARG A 57 -18.49 -2.33 0.02
C ARG A 57 -18.10 -1.40 -1.11
N GLU A 58 -16.96 -1.66 -1.76
CA GLU A 58 -16.36 -0.73 -2.72
C GLU A 58 -16.88 -0.95 -4.14
N ILE A 59 -17.22 -2.19 -4.51
CA ILE A 59 -17.64 -2.54 -5.89
C ILE A 59 -18.98 -3.29 -5.95
N GLY A 60 -19.65 -3.48 -4.81
CA GLY A 60 -21.03 -3.96 -4.75
C GLY A 60 -21.21 -5.47 -4.94
N THR A 61 -20.19 -6.28 -4.63
CA THR A 61 -20.34 -7.75 -4.60
C THR A 61 -21.15 -8.21 -3.38
N HIS A 62 -21.39 -9.52 -3.28
CA HIS A 62 -22.13 -10.14 -2.18
C HIS A 62 -21.46 -11.44 -1.66
N PHE A 63 -20.13 -11.44 -1.52
CA PHE A 63 -19.39 -12.62 -1.06
C PHE A 63 -19.57 -12.92 0.43
N THR A 64 -20.00 -11.93 1.21
CA THR A 64 -20.16 -12.04 2.67
C THR A 64 -21.61 -12.18 3.14
N LYS A 65 -22.57 -12.29 2.20
CA LYS A 65 -23.99 -12.51 2.48
C LYS A 65 -24.36 -13.98 2.60
#